data_AF-A0A9D4ALX9-F1
#
_entry.id   AF-A0A9D4ALX9-F1
#
_cell.length_a   1.000
_cell.length_b   1.000
_cell.length_c   1.000
_cell.angle_alpha   90.00
_cell.angle_beta   90.00
_cell.angle_gamma   90.00
#
_symmetry.space_group_name_H-M   'P 1'
#
loop_
_entity.id
_entity.type
_entity.pdbx_description
1 polymer ?
#
loop_
_entity_poly.entity_id
_entity_poly.type
_entity_poly.pdbx_seq_one_letter_code
_entity_poly.pdbx_strand_id
1 'polypeptide(L)'
;MIVWRHDGSSDYIIKRGYKLLVEEELQTNGDPLRNTTGMITSFLTKMWALQIPAKIKFYIWKLFNNFLPTRENLSRHKLQVEGICLLCKEGEETVDHHVRSCHTLKQT
;
A
#
# COMPACT_ATOMS: atom_id res chain seq x y z
N MET A 1 35.11 6.50 -12.60
CA MET A 1 34.34 5.66 -13.56
C MET A 1 33.50 4.70 -12.73
N ILE A 2 32.19 4.85 -12.72
CA ILE A 2 31.28 3.99 -11.95
C ILE A 2 30.98 2.77 -12.83
N VAL A 3 31.38 1.58 -12.39
CA VAL A 3 31.16 0.33 -13.12
C VAL A 3 30.06 -0.45 -12.40
N TRP A 4 29.00 -0.79 -13.12
CA TRP A 4 27.90 -1.59 -12.58
C TRP A 4 28.37 -3.03 -12.38
N ARG A 5 28.25 -3.56 -11.16
CA ARG A 5 28.89 -4.82 -10.75
C ARG A 5 28.10 -6.09 -11.10
N HIS A 6 26.83 -5.94 -11.48
CA HIS A 6 25.86 -7.03 -11.61
C HIS A 6 25.48 -7.39 -13.05
N ASP A 7 25.93 -6.64 -14.04
CA ASP A 7 25.76 -6.98 -15.45
C ASP A 7 27.12 -6.94 -16.15
N GLY A 8 27.33 -7.85 -17.10
CA GLY A 8 28.52 -7.81 -17.97
C GLY A 8 28.43 -6.70 -19.01
N SER A 9 27.27 -6.08 -19.16
CA SER A 9 27.04 -4.86 -19.93
C SER A 9 27.29 -3.63 -19.05
N SER A 10 28.02 -2.64 -19.58
CA SER A 10 28.28 -1.35 -18.93
C SER A 10 27.04 -0.46 -18.76
N ASP A 11 25.90 -0.88 -19.30
CA ASP A 11 24.69 -0.06 -19.36
C ASP A 11 23.77 -0.35 -18.18
N TYR A 12 23.67 0.61 -17.27
CA TYR A 12 22.76 0.56 -16.14
C TYR A 12 21.31 0.75 -16.62
N ILE A 13 20.47 -0.28 -16.43
CA ILE A 13 19.03 -0.21 -16.64
C ILE A 13 18.35 -0.04 -15.29
N ILE A 14 17.66 1.09 -15.09
CA ILE A 14 16.95 1.46 -13.85
C ILE A 14 16.08 0.30 -13.33
N LYS A 15 15.37 -0.40 -14.21
CA LYS A 15 14.52 -1.55 -13.84
C LYS A 15 15.30 -2.68 -13.17
N ARG A 16 16.52 -3.00 -13.66
CA ARG A 16 17.36 -4.05 -13.09
C ARG A 16 17.98 -3.61 -11.77
N GLY A 17 18.47 -2.37 -11.70
CA GLY A 17 19.01 -1.82 -10.46
C GLY A 17 17.98 -1.74 -9.34
N TYR A 18 16.77 -1.24 -9.64
CA TYR A 18 15.68 -1.19 -8.66
C TYR A 18 15.28 -2.59 -8.17
N LYS A 19 15.18 -3.56 -9.08
CA LYS A 19 14.87 -4.95 -8.73
C LYS A 19 15.89 -5.53 -7.75
N LEU A 20 17.18 -5.29 -7.98
CA LEU A 20 18.25 -5.79 -7.11
C LEU A 20 18.22 -5.14 -5.71
N LEU A 21 18.02 -3.82 -5.63
CA LEU A 21 17.89 -3.11 -4.36
C LEU A 21 16.71 -3.67 -3.54
N VAL A 22 15.57 -3.88 -4.19
CA VAL A 22 14.39 -4.47 -3.55
C VAL A 22 14.68 -5.92 -3.12
N GLU A 23 15.33 -6.73 -3.95
CA GLU A 23 15.68 -8.12 -3.61
C GLU A 23 16.70 -8.22 -2.46
N GLU A 24 17.62 -7.26 -2.33
CA GLU A 24 18.61 -7.17 -1.25
C GLU A 24 17.96 -6.77 0.08
N GLU A 25 17.12 -5.73 0.08
CA GLU A 25 16.35 -5.29 1.27
C GLU A 25 15.41 -6.39 1.81
N LEU A 26 14.88 -7.23 0.91
CA LEU A 26 13.99 -8.36 1.24
C LEU A 26 14.72 -9.60 1.79
N GLN A 27 16.05 -9.71 1.61
CA GLN A 27 16.84 -10.83 2.14
C GLN A 27 17.39 -10.56 3.53
N THR A 28 17.68 -9.30 3.85
CA THR A 28 18.20 -8.89 5.17
C THR A 28 17.13 -8.95 6.27
N ASN A 29 15.86 -8.84 5.90
CA ASN A 29 14.74 -8.85 6.82
C ASN A 29 13.88 -10.08 6.53
N GLY A 30 14.09 -11.17 7.27
CA GLY A 30 13.23 -12.37 7.24
C GLY A 30 11.83 -12.04 7.76
N ASP A 31 11.09 -11.22 7.03
CA ASP A 31 9.90 -10.54 7.50
C ASP A 31 8.67 -11.44 7.31
N PRO A 32 7.94 -11.81 8.38
CA PRO A 32 6.69 -12.54 8.27
C PRO A 32 5.64 -11.80 7.42
N LEU A 33 5.75 -10.49 7.16
CA LEU A 33 4.90 -9.75 6.22
C LEU A 33 5.12 -10.13 4.73
N ARG A 34 6.14 -10.93 4.40
CA ARG A 34 6.42 -11.30 3.00
C ARG A 34 5.34 -12.18 2.39
N ASN A 35 4.79 -13.11 3.17
CA ASN A 35 3.73 -14.00 2.69
C ASN A 35 2.41 -13.23 2.48
N THR A 36 2.08 -12.30 3.37
CA THR A 36 0.87 -11.47 3.28
C THR A 36 0.98 -10.47 2.14
N THR A 37 2.14 -9.85 1.95
CA THR A 37 2.40 -8.94 0.81
C THR A 37 2.34 -9.68 -0.52
N GLY A 38 2.92 -10.89 -0.61
CA GLY A 38 2.79 -11.76 -1.79
C GLY A 38 1.34 -12.17 -2.08
N MET A 39 0.56 -12.46 -1.03
CA MET A 39 -0.86 -12.79 -1.18
C MET A 39 -1.66 -11.58 -1.67
N ILE A 40 -1.46 -10.39 -1.10
CA ILE A 40 -2.13 -9.14 -1.49
C ILE A 40 -1.81 -8.78 -2.94
N THR A 41 -0.54 -8.84 -3.35
CA THR A 41 -0.14 -8.55 -4.73
C THR A 41 -0.78 -9.52 -5.72
N SER A 42 -0.86 -10.81 -5.38
CA SER A 42 -1.55 -11.82 -6.20
C SER A 42 -3.05 -11.54 -6.32
N PHE A 43 -3.70 -11.12 -5.22
CA PHE A 43 -5.11 -10.75 -5.19
C PHE A 43 -5.38 -9.53 -6.07
N LEU A 44 -4.58 -8.46 -5.91
CA LEU A 44 -4.73 -7.24 -6.70
C LEU A 44 -4.54 -7.53 -8.19
N THR A 45 -3.57 -8.38 -8.56
CA THR A 45 -3.35 -8.80 -9.95
C THR A 45 -4.60 -9.46 -10.55
N LYS A 46 -5.22 -10.39 -9.82
CA LYS A 46 -6.47 -11.02 -10.25
C LYS A 46 -7.63 -10.03 -10.32
N MET A 47 -7.74 -9.13 -9.33
CA MET A 47 -8.77 -8.09 -9.27
C MET A 47 -8.70 -7.16 -10.48
N TRP A 48 -7.49 -6.78 -10.94
CA TRP A 48 -7.32 -5.91 -12.11
C TRP A 48 -7.85 -6.52 -13.40
N ALA A 49 -7.89 -7.85 -13.52
CA ALA A 49 -8.44 -8.55 -14.68
C ALA A 49 -9.98 -8.56 -14.75
N LEU A 50 -10.67 -8.24 -13.65
CA LEU A 50 -12.14 -8.24 -13.61
C LEU A 50 -12.74 -7.13 -14.47
N GLN A 51 -13.89 -7.37 -15.10
CA GLN A 51 -14.65 -6.38 -15.88
C GLN A 51 -15.52 -5.50 -14.96
N ILE A 52 -14.90 -4.83 -13.99
CA ILE A 52 -15.57 -3.89 -13.09
C ILE A 52 -15.14 -2.44 -13.40
N PRO A 53 -15.97 -1.43 -13.06
CA PRO A 53 -15.61 -0.03 -13.24
C PRO A 53 -14.26 0.31 -12.61
N ALA A 54 -13.43 1.07 -13.34
CA ALA A 54 -12.10 1.46 -12.91
C ALA A 54 -12.11 2.16 -11.54
N LYS A 55 -13.14 2.97 -11.25
CA LYS A 55 -13.33 3.65 -9.96
C LYS A 55 -13.29 2.67 -8.78
N ILE A 56 -13.89 1.49 -8.93
CA ILE A 56 -13.92 0.45 -7.89
C ILE A 56 -12.54 -0.19 -7.74
N LYS A 57 -11.87 -0.52 -8.87
CA LYS A 57 -10.50 -1.07 -8.85
C LYS A 57 -9.53 -0.15 -8.14
N PHE A 58 -9.57 1.14 -8.45
CA PHE A 58 -8.74 2.15 -7.80
C PHE A 58 -9.05 2.27 -6.30
N TYR A 59 -10.32 2.22 -5.91
CA TYR A 59 -10.69 2.25 -4.50
C TYR A 59 -10.12 1.06 -3.74
N ILE A 60 -10.29 -0.17 -4.27
CA ILE A 60 -9.73 -1.40 -3.69
C ILE A 60 -8.21 -1.31 -3.60
N TRP A 61 -7.55 -0.89 -4.68
CA TRP A 61 -6.10 -0.74 -4.68
C TRP A 61 -5.62 0.25 -3.61
N LYS A 62 -6.27 1.40 -3.46
CA LYS A 62 -5.94 2.37 -2.40
C LYS A 62 -6.16 1.79 -1.00
N LEU A 63 -7.23 1.02 -0.81
CA LEU A 63 -7.56 0.38 0.46
C LEU A 63 -6.45 -0.59 0.89
N PHE A 64 -6.02 -1.49 0.01
CA PHE A 64 -4.97 -2.47 0.32
C PHE A 64 -3.57 -1.87 0.50
N ASN A 65 -3.32 -0.68 -0.07
CA ASN A 65 -2.05 0.03 0.07
C ASN A 65 -2.05 1.09 1.19
N ASN A 66 -3.12 1.15 2.00
CA ASN A 66 -3.29 2.19 3.03
C ASN A 66 -3.11 3.63 2.47
N PHE A 67 -3.69 3.89 1.29
CA PHE A 67 -3.64 5.17 0.56
C PHE A 67 -4.98 5.91 0.55
N LEU A 68 -5.95 5.49 1.36
CA LEU A 68 -7.14 6.27 1.57
C LEU A 68 -6.79 7.51 2.42
N PRO A 69 -7.43 8.67 2.17
CA PRO A 69 -7.14 9.90 2.90
C PRO A 69 -7.80 9.88 4.30
N THR A 70 -7.48 8.86 5.09
CA THR A 70 -7.88 8.77 6.50
C THR A 70 -7.04 9.73 7.32
N ARG A 71 -7.55 10.15 8.48
CA ARG A 71 -6.83 11.11 9.32
C ARG A 71 -5.52 10.55 9.89
N GLU A 72 -5.47 9.24 10.13
CA GLU A 72 -4.21 8.51 10.38
C GLU A 72 -3.20 8.75 9.25
N ASN A 73 -3.60 8.52 7.99
CA ASN A 73 -2.70 8.67 6.85
C ASN A 73 -2.30 10.14 6.63
N LEU A 74 -3.23 11.08 6.78
CA LEU A 74 -2.95 12.50 6.69
C LEU A 74 -1.95 12.95 7.77
N SER A 75 -2.12 12.48 9.01
CA SER A 75 -1.19 12.72 10.12
C SER A 75 0.20 12.15 9.83
N ARG A 76 0.29 10.92 9.27
CA ARG A 76 1.54 10.31 8.81
C ARG A 76 2.26 11.17 7.75
N HIS A 77 1.51 11.90 6.93
CA HIS A 77 2.02 12.87 5.96
C HIS A 77 2.27 14.27 6.54
N LYS A 78 2.35 14.40 7.87
CA LYS A 78 2.63 15.65 8.60
C LYS A 78 1.58 16.74 8.41
N LEU A 79 0.36 16.37 8.02
CA LEU A 79 -0.76 17.30 8.06
C LEU A 79 -1.28 17.36 9.50
N GLN A 80 -1.47 18.58 10.02
CA GLN A 80 -1.98 18.79 11.36
C GLN A 80 -3.49 18.53 11.39
N VAL A 81 -3.85 17.27 11.57
CA VAL A 81 -5.23 16.80 11.69
C VAL A 81 -5.37 15.99 12.98
N GLU A 82 -6.46 16.22 13.72
CA GLU A 82 -6.81 15.35 14.85
C GLU A 82 -7.04 13.91 14.35
N GLY A 83 -6.64 12.88 15.09
CA GLY A 83 -6.78 11.48 14.62
C GLY A 83 -8.21 10.94 14.63
N ILE A 84 -9.18 11.69 15.15
CA ILE A 84 -10.53 11.21 15.45
C ILE A 84 -11.39 11.20 14.18
N CYS A 85 -12.12 10.11 13.97
CA CYS A 85 -13.07 9.93 12.89
C CYS A 85 -14.17 11.00 12.93
N LEU A 86 -14.35 11.71 11.82
CA LEU A 86 -15.37 12.77 11.73
C LEU A 86 -16.81 12.25 11.73
N LEU A 87 -17.01 10.98 11.39
CA LEU A 87 -18.35 10.38 11.26
C LEU A 87 -18.91 9.90 12.60
N CYS A 88 -18.11 9.22 13.41
CA CYS A 88 -18.52 8.73 14.72
C CYS A 88 -18.07 9.63 15.87
N LYS A 89 -17.00 10.42 15.68
CA LYS A 89 -16.37 11.26 16.70
C LYS A 89 -15.86 10.52 17.95
N GLU A 90 -15.76 9.19 17.88
CA GLU A 90 -15.40 8.34 19.02
C GLU A 90 -14.11 7.55 18.80
N GLY A 91 -13.88 7.06 17.59
CA GLY A 91 -12.72 6.23 17.25
C GLY A 91 -11.66 6.96 16.42
N GLU A 92 -10.43 6.46 16.42
CA GLU A 92 -9.40 6.91 15.49
C GLU A 92 -9.77 6.56 14.04
N GLU A 93 -9.59 7.51 13.13
CA GLU A 93 -9.89 7.33 11.71
C GLU A 93 -8.75 6.58 11.01
N THR A 94 -8.84 5.27 11.04
CA THR A 94 -8.00 4.34 10.26
C THR A 94 -8.75 3.79 9.07
N VAL A 95 -8.05 3.10 8.16
CA VAL A 95 -8.70 2.43 7.02
C VAL A 95 -9.68 1.34 7.48
N ASP A 96 -9.33 0.55 8.50
CA ASP A 96 -10.26 -0.44 9.08
C ASP A 96 -11.46 0.24 9.73
N HIS A 97 -11.25 1.37 10.42
CA HIS A 97 -12.35 2.14 10.99
C HIS A 97 -13.31 2.63 9.91
N HIS A 98 -12.78 3.21 8.84
CA HIS A 98 -13.57 3.76 7.75
C HIS A 98 -14.33 2.69 6.95
N VAL A 99 -13.78 1.47 6.82
CA VAL A 99 -14.39 0.41 6.00
C VAL A 99 -15.32 -0.50 6.82
N ARG A 100 -14.95 -0.77 8.07
CA ARG A 100 -15.56 -1.85 8.85
C ARG A 100 -16.00 -1.42 10.23
N SER A 101 -15.22 -0.64 10.97
CA SER A 101 -15.44 -0.49 12.42
C SER A 101 -16.29 0.73 12.81
N CYS A 102 -16.49 1.70 11.91
CA CYS A 102 -17.31 2.88 12.17
C CYS A 102 -18.79 2.52 12.33
N HIS A 103 -19.36 2.76 13.53
CA HIS A 103 -20.77 2.43 13.79
C HIS A 103 -21.75 3.24 12.93
N THR A 104 -21.40 4.48 12.56
CA THR A 104 -22.22 5.34 11.69
C THR A 104 -22.32 4.78 10.27
N LEU A 105 -21.26 4.12 9.76
CA LEU A 105 -21.25 3.48 8.44
C LEU A 105 -21.82 2.05 8.45
N LYS A 106 -21.90 1.41 9.62
CA LYS A 106 -22.47 0.05 9.78
C LYS A 106 -24.01 0.00 9.66
N GLN A 107 -24.71 1.13 9.66
CA GLN A 107 -26.18 1.17 9.74
C GLN A 107 -26.94 1.20 8.39
N THR A 108 -26.26 1.00 7.25
CA THR A 108 -26.89 0.83 5.92
C THR A 108 -26.82 -0.61 5.47
#